data_AF-A0A8B7JEG2-F1
#
_entry.id   AF-A0A8B7JEG2-F1
#
_cell.length_a   1.000
_cell.length_b   1.000
_cell.length_c   1.000
_cell.angle_alpha   90.00
_cell.angle_beta   90.00
_cell.angle_gamma   90.00
#
_symmetry.space_group_name_H-M   'P 1'
#
loop_
_entity.id
_entity.type
_entity.pdbx_description
1 polymer ?
#
loop_
_entity_poly.entity_id
_entity_poly.type
_entity_poly.pdbx_seq_one_letter_code
_entity_poly.pdbx_strand_id
1 'polypeptide(L)'
;LLITGTEQFNQKPKKGIQFLQEKNLLATPIDNNEVARWLRENPRLDKKMIGEFVSDRKNIDLLESFVGTFSFQGLRLDEALRLYLEAFRLPGEAPVIQRLLEAFTEHWRKSNGSPFANSDACFALAYAVIMLNTDQHNHNVRKQNVPMTLE
;
A
#
# COMPACT_ATOMS: atom_id res chain seq x y z
N LEU A 1 20.46 -17.02 1.06
CA LEU A 1 19.21 -17.40 0.37
C LEU A 1 18.17 -16.29 0.42
N LEU A 2 17.72 -15.86 1.62
CA LEU A 2 16.74 -14.76 1.75
C LEU A 2 17.20 -13.44 1.11
N ILE A 3 18.48 -13.07 1.29
CA ILE A 3 19.08 -11.88 0.66
C ILE A 3 19.01 -11.98 -0.87
N THR A 4 19.44 -13.11 -1.43
CA THR A 4 19.39 -13.37 -2.88
C THR A 4 17.96 -13.33 -3.43
N GLY A 5 16.97 -13.89 -2.70
CA GLY A 5 15.56 -13.80 -3.08
C GLY A 5 15.03 -12.37 -3.04
N THR A 6 15.46 -11.58 -2.07
CA THR A 6 15.15 -10.14 -1.96
C THR A 6 15.74 -9.36 -3.14
N GLU A 7 17.00 -9.59 -3.49
CA GLU A 7 17.66 -8.97 -4.64
C GLU A 7 16.95 -9.32 -5.95
N GLN A 8 16.56 -10.60 -6.11
CA GLN A 8 15.79 -11.04 -7.26
C GLN A 8 14.40 -10.41 -7.31
N PHE A 9 13.72 -10.25 -6.16
CA PHE A 9 12.44 -9.55 -6.09
C PHE A 9 12.58 -8.08 -6.53
N ASN A 10 13.60 -7.39 -6.03
CA ASN A 10 13.85 -5.99 -6.37
C ASN A 10 14.13 -5.79 -7.88
N GLN A 11 14.66 -6.81 -8.57
CA GLN A 11 14.81 -6.76 -10.02
C GLN A 11 13.54 -7.19 -10.77
N LYS A 12 12.95 -8.32 -10.36
CA LYS A 12 11.78 -8.96 -10.97
C LYS A 12 10.96 -9.67 -9.88
N PRO A 13 9.88 -9.05 -9.35
CA PRO A 13 9.12 -9.56 -8.20
C PRO A 13 8.71 -11.04 -8.33
N LYS A 14 8.16 -11.42 -9.49
CA LYS A 14 7.74 -12.80 -9.77
C LYS A 14 8.86 -13.82 -9.68
N LYS A 15 10.07 -13.46 -10.15
CA LYS A 15 11.25 -14.34 -10.04
C LYS A 15 11.73 -14.45 -8.59
N GLY A 16 11.71 -13.34 -7.85
CA GLY A 16 12.04 -13.33 -6.43
C GLY A 16 11.13 -14.25 -5.62
N ILE A 17 9.81 -14.15 -5.81
CA ILE A 17 8.83 -15.03 -5.14
C ILE A 17 9.06 -16.49 -5.53
N GLN A 18 9.21 -16.79 -6.83
CA GLN A 18 9.48 -18.14 -7.31
C GLN A 18 10.76 -18.72 -6.69
N PHE A 19 11.85 -17.95 -6.65
CA PHE A 19 13.11 -18.39 -6.04
C PHE A 19 12.94 -18.68 -4.54
N LEU A 20 12.19 -17.84 -3.82
CA LEU A 20 11.92 -18.07 -2.40
C LEU A 20 11.09 -19.34 -2.19
N GLN A 21 10.11 -19.62 -3.05
CA GLN A 21 9.33 -20.87 -3.06
C GLN A 21 10.21 -22.09 -3.33
N GLU A 22 11.07 -22.05 -4.35
CA GLU A 22 12.03 -23.12 -4.69
C GLU A 22 13.03 -23.42 -3.57
N LYS A 23 13.30 -22.44 -2.70
CA LYS A 23 14.17 -22.59 -1.52
C LYS A 23 13.39 -22.91 -0.24
N ASN A 24 12.09 -23.19 -0.33
CA ASN A 24 11.19 -23.46 0.80
C ASN A 24 11.19 -22.33 1.85
N LEU A 25 11.39 -21.08 1.40
CA LEU A 25 11.32 -19.87 2.23
C LEU A 25 9.95 -19.18 2.16
N LEU A 26 9.13 -19.55 1.18
CA LEU A 26 7.71 -19.20 1.05
C LEU A 26 6.94 -20.48 0.68
N ALA A 27 5.69 -20.58 1.11
CA ALA A 27 4.83 -21.72 0.83
C ALA A 27 4.62 -21.95 -0.67
N THR A 28 4.48 -23.22 -1.04
CA THR A 28 4.10 -23.68 -2.39
C THR A 28 2.90 -24.63 -2.27
N PRO A 29 1.70 -24.28 -2.76
CA PRO A 29 1.34 -23.07 -3.50
C PRO A 29 1.42 -21.79 -2.65
N ILE A 30 1.37 -20.63 -3.32
CA ILE A 30 1.59 -19.32 -2.70
C ILE A 30 0.56 -19.05 -1.58
N ASP A 31 1.03 -18.67 -0.39
CA ASP A 31 0.20 -18.12 0.68
C ASP A 31 0.32 -16.60 0.69
N ASN A 32 -0.78 -15.91 0.38
CA ASN A 32 -0.82 -14.45 0.32
C ASN A 32 -0.52 -13.80 1.67
N ASN A 33 -0.88 -14.43 2.80
CA ASN A 33 -0.59 -13.89 4.13
C ASN A 33 0.90 -13.93 4.45
N GLU A 34 1.56 -15.02 4.05
CA GLU A 34 3.01 -15.18 4.23
C GLU A 34 3.78 -14.17 3.37
N VAL A 35 3.39 -14.04 2.09
CA VAL A 35 3.99 -13.06 1.17
C VAL A 35 3.74 -11.64 1.68
N ALA A 36 2.52 -11.31 2.09
CA ALA A 36 2.16 -10.02 2.65
C ALA A 36 3.03 -9.65 3.87
N ARG A 37 3.20 -10.59 4.80
CA ARG A 37 4.05 -10.41 5.98
C ARG A 37 5.51 -10.20 5.57
N TRP A 38 6.03 -11.02 4.66
CA TRP A 38 7.39 -10.87 4.14
C TRP A 38 7.63 -9.51 3.47
N LEU A 39 6.67 -9.04 2.66
CA LEU A 39 6.73 -7.72 2.02
C LEU A 39 6.77 -6.57 3.06
N ARG A 40 6.02 -6.70 4.16
CA ARG A 40 5.97 -5.69 5.23
C ARG A 40 7.21 -5.69 6.11
N GLU A 41 7.74 -6.86 6.45
CA GLU A 41 8.77 -7.02 7.48
C GLU A 41 10.20 -6.96 6.94
N ASN A 42 10.41 -7.09 5.62
CA ASN A 42 11.74 -7.11 5.03
C ASN A 42 12.21 -5.69 4.62
N PRO A 43 13.11 -5.03 5.39
CA PRO A 43 13.51 -3.65 5.15
C PRO A 43 14.43 -3.48 3.93
N ARG A 44 14.90 -4.59 3.33
CA ARG A 44 15.79 -4.57 2.15
C ARG A 44 15.02 -4.58 0.83
N LEU A 45 13.71 -4.71 0.88
CA LEU A 45 12.88 -4.63 -0.31
C LEU A 45 12.78 -3.19 -0.81
N ASP A 46 12.85 -3.03 -2.12
CA ASP A 46 12.59 -1.75 -2.76
C ASP A 46 11.10 -1.42 -2.61
N LYS A 47 10.81 -0.35 -1.87
CA LYS A 47 9.46 0.15 -1.64
C LYS A 47 8.69 0.43 -2.93
N LYS A 48 9.36 0.79 -4.02
CA LYS A 48 8.74 0.94 -5.35
C LYS A 48 8.25 -0.41 -5.87
N MET A 49 9.09 -1.44 -5.77
CA MET A 49 8.76 -2.79 -6.22
C MET A 49 7.65 -3.42 -5.39
N ILE A 50 7.61 -3.15 -4.08
CA ILE A 50 6.46 -3.54 -3.23
C ILE A 50 5.18 -2.91 -3.79
N GLY A 51 5.17 -1.59 -3.99
CA GLY A 51 4.00 -0.84 -4.47
C GLY A 51 3.49 -1.33 -5.83
N GLU A 52 4.39 -1.54 -6.79
CA GLU A 52 4.04 -2.09 -8.11
C GLU A 52 3.50 -3.53 -8.01
N PHE A 53 4.10 -4.36 -7.15
CA PHE A 53 3.70 -5.76 -7.03
C PHE A 53 2.34 -5.94 -6.35
N VAL A 54 2.11 -5.29 -5.20
CA VAL A 54 0.82 -5.42 -4.47
C VAL A 54 -0.33 -4.76 -5.22
N SER A 55 -0.05 -3.82 -6.12
CA SER A 55 -1.09 -3.13 -6.90
C SER A 55 -1.36 -3.75 -8.29
N ASP A 56 -0.69 -4.85 -8.65
CA ASP A 56 -1.00 -5.61 -9.88
C ASP A 56 -2.44 -6.17 -9.80
N ARG A 57 -3.19 -6.11 -10.91
CA ARG A 57 -4.57 -6.63 -11.00
C ARG A 57 -4.65 -8.13 -10.75
N LYS A 58 -3.55 -8.85 -10.89
CA LYS A 58 -3.46 -10.30 -10.62
C LYS A 58 -3.28 -10.61 -9.13
N ASN A 59 -3.01 -9.60 -8.31
CA ASN A 59 -2.61 -9.72 -6.91
C ASN A 59 -3.66 -9.12 -5.95
N ILE A 60 -4.95 -9.16 -6.30
CA ILE A 60 -6.03 -8.55 -5.49
C ILE A 60 -6.07 -9.18 -4.08
N ASP A 61 -6.08 -10.50 -3.99
CA ASP A 61 -6.09 -11.20 -2.69
C ASP A 61 -4.81 -10.95 -1.87
N LEU A 62 -3.68 -10.75 -2.56
CA LEU A 62 -2.42 -10.36 -1.93
C LEU A 62 -2.49 -8.92 -1.39
N LEU A 63 -3.13 -8.00 -2.11
CA LEU A 63 -3.34 -6.63 -1.63
C LEU A 63 -4.18 -6.61 -0.37
N GLU A 64 -5.29 -7.36 -0.34
CA GLU A 64 -6.12 -7.49 0.86
C GLU A 64 -5.33 -8.07 2.03
N SER A 65 -4.55 -9.12 1.79
CA SER A 65 -3.67 -9.72 2.80
C SER A 65 -2.60 -8.72 3.29
N PHE A 66 -2.03 -7.93 2.38
CA PHE A 66 -1.03 -6.90 2.68
C PHE A 66 -1.60 -5.79 3.56
N VAL A 67 -2.76 -5.24 3.20
CA VAL A 67 -3.47 -4.25 4.03
C VAL A 67 -3.87 -4.85 5.39
N GLY A 68 -4.25 -6.13 5.42
CA GLY A 68 -4.55 -6.87 6.64
C GLY A 68 -3.38 -7.00 7.62
N THR A 69 -2.13 -6.81 7.17
CA THR A 69 -0.96 -6.81 8.05
C THR A 69 -0.83 -5.55 8.92
N PHE A 70 -1.61 -4.51 8.63
CA PHE A 70 -1.59 -3.25 9.37
C PHE A 70 -2.66 -3.24 10.47
N SER A 71 -2.26 -2.80 11.67
CA SER A 71 -3.17 -2.55 12.78
C SER A 71 -3.65 -1.11 12.73
N PHE A 72 -4.89 -0.90 12.31
CA PHE A 72 -5.51 0.44 12.18
C PHE A 72 -6.49 0.78 13.31
N GLN A 73 -6.76 -0.17 14.22
CA GLN A 73 -7.69 0.02 15.32
C GLN A 73 -7.28 1.21 16.19
N GLY A 74 -8.18 2.17 16.37
CA GLY A 74 -7.99 3.35 17.21
C GLY A 74 -7.14 4.46 16.58
N LEU A 75 -6.63 4.27 15.35
CA LEU A 75 -5.89 5.31 14.62
C LEU A 75 -6.84 6.20 13.83
N ARG A 76 -6.56 7.51 13.80
CA ARG A 76 -7.23 8.42 12.85
C ARG A 76 -6.88 8.02 11.41
N LEU A 77 -7.74 8.39 10.47
CA LEU A 77 -7.58 8.00 9.06
C LEU A 77 -6.22 8.45 8.48
N ASP A 78 -5.79 9.67 8.77
CA ASP A 78 -4.52 10.23 8.33
C ASP A 78 -3.30 9.55 8.98
N GLU A 79 -3.41 9.11 10.24
CA GLU A 79 -2.37 8.36 10.94
C GLU A 79 -2.21 6.95 10.34
N ALA A 80 -3.32 6.26 10.12
CA ALA A 80 -3.34 4.97 9.45
C ALA A 80 -2.84 5.06 8.00
N LEU A 81 -3.23 6.12 7.28
CA LEU A 81 -2.79 6.36 5.91
C LEU A 81 -1.28 6.61 5.84
N ARG A 82 -0.73 7.37 6.79
CA ARG A 82 0.73 7.57 6.91
C ARG A 82 1.45 6.24 7.14
N LEU A 83 0.97 5.43 8.08
CA LEU A 83 1.53 4.10 8.36
C LEU A 83 1.51 3.19 7.12
N TYR A 84 0.40 3.20 6.38
CA TYR A 84 0.23 2.42 5.17
C TYR A 84 1.18 2.85 4.05
N LEU A 85 1.22 4.16 3.76
CA LEU A 85 2.06 4.74 2.69
C LEU A 85 3.54 4.79 3.04
N GLU A 86 3.93 4.55 4.29
CA GLU A 86 5.34 4.39 4.66
C GLU A 86 5.91 3.05 4.19
N ALA A 87 5.09 2.02 4.04
CA ALA A 87 5.54 0.67 3.69
C ALA A 87 5.97 0.51 2.23
N PHE A 88 5.48 1.35 1.31
CA PHE A 88 5.77 1.26 -0.12
C PHE A 88 5.78 2.65 -0.78
N ARG A 89 6.26 2.74 -2.02
CA ARG A 89 6.10 3.97 -2.83
C ARG A 89 4.82 3.89 -3.62
N LEU A 90 3.94 4.88 -3.41
CA LEU A 90 2.66 4.96 -4.10
C LEU A 90 2.90 5.05 -5.63
N PRO A 91 2.27 4.18 -6.45
CA PRO A 91 2.32 4.28 -7.90
C PRO A 91 1.70 5.59 -8.42
N GLY A 92 2.12 6.06 -9.59
CA GLY A 92 1.63 7.33 -10.16
C GLY A 92 0.35 7.23 -10.99
N GLU A 93 -0.05 6.02 -11.39
CA GLU A 93 -1.24 5.79 -12.22
C GLU A 93 -2.52 5.91 -11.38
N ALA A 94 -3.42 6.83 -11.76
CA ALA A 94 -4.64 7.11 -10.99
C ALA A 94 -5.51 5.85 -10.70
N PRO A 95 -5.75 4.93 -11.66
CA PRO A 95 -6.50 3.70 -11.38
C PRO A 95 -5.80 2.73 -10.43
N VAL A 96 -4.49 2.87 -10.25
CA VAL A 96 -3.68 2.05 -9.34
C VAL A 96 -3.73 2.64 -7.94
N ILE A 97 -3.61 3.96 -7.82
CA ILE A 97 -3.80 4.69 -6.55
C ILE A 97 -5.19 4.41 -5.98
N GLN A 98 -6.23 4.51 -6.83
CA GLN A 98 -7.61 4.26 -6.42
C GLN A 98 -7.76 2.88 -5.76
N ARG A 99 -7.23 1.82 -6.38
CA ARG A 99 -7.34 0.45 -5.86
C ARG A 99 -6.65 0.27 -4.50
N LEU A 100 -5.47 0.86 -4.34
CA LEU A 100 -4.74 0.82 -3.06
C LEU A 100 -5.54 1.51 -1.96
N LEU A 101 -6.16 2.65 -2.29
CA LEU A 101 -6.97 3.41 -1.34
C LEU A 101 -8.31 2.75 -1.03
N GLU A 102 -8.95 2.08 -1.99
CA GLU A 102 -10.16 1.29 -1.75
C GLU A 102 -9.87 0.17 -0.74
N ALA A 103 -8.81 -0.61 -0.95
CA ALA A 103 -8.40 -1.66 -0.01
C ALA A 103 -8.05 -1.11 1.37
N PHE A 104 -7.28 -0.01 1.43
CA PHE A 104 -6.92 0.67 2.67
C PHE A 104 -8.15 1.17 3.44
N THR A 105 -9.04 1.91 2.79
CA THR A 105 -10.18 2.55 3.46
C THR A 105 -11.21 1.53 3.92
N GLU A 106 -11.42 0.46 3.17
CA GLU A 106 -12.28 -0.64 3.60
C GLU A 106 -11.74 -1.34 4.86
N HIS A 107 -10.42 -1.63 4.91
CA HIS A 107 -9.80 -2.22 6.10
C HIS A 107 -9.82 -1.27 7.30
N TRP A 108 -9.55 0.02 7.09
CA TRP A 108 -9.59 1.03 8.15
C TRP A 108 -11.00 1.17 8.73
N ARG A 109 -12.04 1.20 7.89
CA ARG A 109 -13.44 1.27 8.33
C ARG A 109 -13.82 0.06 9.19
N LYS A 110 -13.54 -1.15 8.70
CA LYS A 110 -13.80 -2.40 9.44
C LYS A 110 -13.08 -2.41 10.79
N SER A 111 -11.83 -1.95 10.82
CA SER A 111 -11.01 -1.85 12.03
C SER A 111 -11.46 -0.76 13.01
N ASN A 112 -12.38 0.13 12.66
CA ASN A 112 -12.78 1.26 13.50
C ASN A 112 -14.31 1.38 13.66
N GLY A 113 -15.05 0.30 13.42
CA GLY A 113 -16.50 0.27 13.60
C GLY A 113 -17.29 1.09 12.56
N SER A 114 -16.70 1.35 11.39
CA SER A 114 -17.33 2.07 10.27
C SER A 114 -17.91 3.45 10.64
N PRO A 115 -17.08 4.42 11.07
CA PRO A 115 -17.56 5.72 11.56
C PRO A 115 -18.12 6.64 10.45
N PHE A 116 -17.85 6.33 9.19
CA PHE A 116 -18.39 7.05 8.03
C PHE A 116 -19.71 6.43 7.56
N ALA A 117 -20.62 7.28 7.06
CA ALA A 117 -21.92 6.86 6.54
C ALA A 117 -21.83 5.83 5.40
N ASN A 118 -20.79 5.90 4.57
CA ASN A 118 -20.53 4.94 3.48
C ASN A 118 -19.02 4.83 3.17
N SER A 119 -18.66 3.87 2.30
CA SER A 119 -17.28 3.66 1.81
C SER A 119 -16.73 4.89 1.11
N ASP A 120 -17.57 5.53 0.30
CA ASP A 120 -17.17 6.60 -0.60
C ASP A 120 -16.73 7.85 0.16
N ALA A 121 -17.37 8.15 1.31
CA ALA A 121 -16.98 9.25 2.18
C ALA A 121 -15.59 9.02 2.80
N CYS A 122 -15.28 7.79 3.24
CA CYS A 122 -13.97 7.44 3.78
C CYS A 122 -12.89 7.51 2.70
N PHE A 123 -13.19 6.97 1.52
CA PHE A 123 -12.31 7.03 0.35
C PHE A 123 -12.03 8.48 -0.08
N ALA A 124 -13.07 9.29 -0.21
CA ALA A 124 -12.95 10.70 -0.59
C ALA A 124 -12.07 11.47 0.40
N LEU A 125 -12.22 11.24 1.69
CA LEU A 125 -11.36 11.87 2.70
C LEU A 125 -9.90 11.41 2.58
N ALA A 126 -9.63 10.11 2.42
CA ALA A 126 -8.26 9.61 2.24
C ALA A 126 -7.60 10.19 0.98
N TYR A 127 -8.36 10.28 -0.11
CA TYR A 127 -7.89 10.87 -1.36
C TYR A 127 -7.64 12.38 -1.21
N ALA A 128 -8.53 13.11 -0.53
CA ALA A 128 -8.36 14.53 -0.21
C ALA A 128 -7.10 14.78 0.63
N VAL A 129 -6.79 13.92 1.61
CA VAL A 129 -5.56 14.01 2.41
C VAL A 129 -4.30 13.86 1.53
N ILE A 130 -4.30 12.95 0.55
CA ILE A 130 -3.18 12.79 -0.39
C ILE A 130 -3.03 14.00 -1.31
N MET A 131 -4.14 14.51 -1.85
CA MET A 131 -4.13 15.71 -2.68
C MET A 131 -3.65 16.92 -1.88
N LEU A 132 -4.11 17.07 -0.63
CA LEU A 132 -3.68 18.13 0.27
C LEU A 132 -2.18 18.07 0.53
N ASN A 133 -1.66 16.88 0.84
CA ASN A 133 -0.22 16.71 1.04
C ASN A 133 0.58 17.05 -0.23
N THR A 134 0.07 16.66 -1.40
CA THR A 134 0.70 16.98 -2.69
C THR A 134 0.70 18.49 -2.94
N ASP A 135 -0.44 19.16 -2.76
CA ASP A 135 -0.58 20.59 -2.91
C ASP A 135 0.32 21.39 -1.95
N GLN A 136 0.37 20.98 -0.68
CA GLN A 136 1.13 21.69 0.36
C GLN A 136 2.64 21.47 0.29
N HIS A 137 3.10 20.33 -0.24
CA HIS A 137 4.53 19.96 -0.16
C HIS A 137 5.22 19.70 -1.50
N ASN A 138 4.48 19.61 -2.61
CA ASN A 138 5.07 19.47 -3.93
C ASN A 138 5.26 20.84 -4.61
N HIS A 139 6.50 21.32 -4.63
CA HIS A 139 6.89 22.60 -5.23
C HIS A 139 6.49 22.73 -6.72
N ASN A 140 6.36 21.62 -7.44
CA ASN A 140 5.96 21.65 -8.85
C ASN A 140 4.48 22.03 -9.02
N VAL A 141 3.61 21.62 -8.07
CA VAL A 141 2.17 21.88 -8.11
C VAL A 141 1.84 23.29 -7.65
N ARG A 142 2.58 23.81 -6.65
CA ARG A 142 2.43 25.20 -6.16
C ARG A 142 2.69 26.28 -7.22
N LYS A 143 3.42 25.96 -8.29
CA LYS A 143 3.64 26.89 -9.41
C LYS A 143 2.42 27.02 -10.32
N GLN A 144 1.48 26.08 -10.24
CA GLN A 144 0.35 25.97 -11.18
C GLN A 144 -0.99 26.33 -10.53
N ASN A 145 -1.16 26.14 -9.23
CA ASN A 145 -2.44 26.35 -8.53
C ASN A 145 -2.30 27.16 -7.25
N VAL A 146 -3.40 27.82 -6.84
CA VAL A 146 -3.53 28.41 -5.50
C VAL A 146 -3.55 27.26 -4.48
N PRO A 147 -2.71 27.30 -3.43
CA PRO A 147 -2.70 26.25 -2.41
C PRO A 147 -4.06 26.10 -1.73
N MET A 148 -4.44 24.88 -1.39
CA MET A 148 -5.62 24.61 -0.57
C MET A 148 -5.54 25.33 0.76
N THR A 149 -6.62 26.03 1.09
CA THR A 149 -6.87 26.69 2.37
C THR A 149 -7.75 25.82 3.27
N LEU A 150 -7.83 26.19 4.55
CA LEU A 150 -8.68 25.51 5.52
C LEU A 150 -10.19 25.81 5.28
N GLU A 151 -10.46 26.95 4.65
CA GLU A 151 -11.77 27.42 4.18
C GLU A 151 -11.99 26.98 2.73
#